data_AF-A0A8S3UD32-F1
#
_entry.id   AF-A0A8S3UD32-F1
#
_cell.length_a   1.000
_cell.length_b   1.000
_cell.length_c   1.000
_cell.angle_alpha   90.00
_cell.angle_beta   90.00
_cell.angle_gamma   90.00
#
_symmetry.space_group_name_H-M   'P 1'
#
loop_
_entity.id
_entity.type
_entity.pdbx_description
1 polymer ?
#
loop_
_entity_poly.entity_id
_entity_poly.type
_entity_poly.pdbx_seq_one_letter_code
_entity_poly.pdbx_strand_id
1 'polypeptide(L)'
;MKHVQIKDMKKEKKSINCQILRELNDELLAFRKKRYLDYKTSESKRTGPGEKGKAVILEGEEKALGEKLYKKEAFNIIASDKISLQRSVPDVRDPGCKNIKYPKELPTASVIIIFHNEAWSPLLRTAHSVVNRSPPEYLYEVILLDDFSDRPELGDKLREYVAKTWPDGVVKIVRTKERSGLIRARLAGAKAATGDVIIFLDSHCEASEMWLEPLLARIKEDRRVVLCPSIDNIDKMSLSYGGTGSSSVGGFWWSLHFSWRPIPSHEQNRRKSSVDPIRLEPLLARIKEDRRNVLCPIVDAVMDDTLEYSKNGGYQVGGFTWSMHYTWRDVPEQDRTSRQYTDPVRSPTMAGGLFAADRKYFFELGSYDPGMDVWGGENLEISFRTWMCGGKLEFIPCSRVGHIFRSSHPYTFPGNKDTHGINSMRLAEVWMDEYKRLFYMHRKDLLGQDYGDISGRKELRENLKCKSFRWFLENVYPEKFIPDENVYAWGMVRNPATNLCLDTLQKDEKITFNMGLFSCQNGASANEVFSISIDNELRREEGCLAHHSGKDVPLENCNGAKSHKWVHDKEKGTIKHKESGKCLDIAGVKSGGTVVVNPCNGQDSQIWTFEHYLNL
;
A
#
# COMPACT_ATOMS: atom_id res chain seq x y z
N MET A 1 34.59 31.65 -4.70
CA MET A 1 36.04 31.38 -4.91
C MET A 1 36.68 30.41 -3.91
N LYS A 2 36.03 29.98 -2.81
CA LYS A 2 36.58 28.95 -1.89
C LYS A 2 36.18 27.49 -2.17
N HIS A 3 35.35 27.21 -3.18
CA HIS A 3 34.84 25.85 -3.47
C HIS A 3 35.65 25.05 -4.52
N VAL A 4 36.65 25.67 -5.16
CA VAL A 4 37.51 24.95 -6.11
C VAL A 4 38.50 24.01 -5.38
N GLN A 5 38.79 24.25 -4.09
CA GLN A 5 39.74 23.42 -3.32
C GLN A 5 39.22 22.03 -2.90
N ILE A 6 37.92 21.75 -2.98
CA ILE A 6 37.37 20.47 -2.47
C ILE A 6 37.58 19.31 -3.47
N LYS A 7 37.68 19.58 -4.78
CA LYS A 7 37.86 18.52 -5.79
C LYS A 7 39.31 18.07 -5.97
N ASP A 8 40.28 18.95 -5.73
CA ASP A 8 41.70 18.63 -5.85
C ASP A 8 42.31 17.99 -4.58
N MET A 9 41.61 18.05 -3.44
CA MET A 9 42.09 17.48 -2.17
C MET A 9 41.85 15.97 -1.99
N LYS A 10 41.15 15.29 -2.91
CA LYS A 10 40.94 13.82 -2.83
C LYS A 10 42.13 12.99 -3.35
N LYS A 11 43.17 13.63 -3.91
CA LYS A 11 44.40 12.94 -4.35
C LYS A 11 45.54 12.95 -3.35
N GLU A 12 45.44 13.72 -2.26
CA GLU A 12 46.45 13.73 -1.21
C GLU A 12 45.87 13.21 0.11
N LYS A 13 46.31 12.02 0.53
CA LYS A 13 46.10 11.50 1.89
C LYS A 13 46.77 12.45 2.89
N LYS A 14 46.05 13.46 3.38
CA LYS A 14 46.40 14.20 4.59
C LYS A 14 45.26 14.10 5.59
N SER A 15 45.61 13.63 6.78
CA SER A 15 44.82 13.63 8.01
C SER A 15 44.10 14.97 8.18
N ILE A 16 42.81 15.03 7.86
CA ILE A 16 41.97 16.18 8.18
C ILE A 16 41.66 16.11 9.67
N ASN A 17 41.96 17.19 10.40
CA ASN A 17 41.70 17.32 11.83
C ASN A 17 40.19 17.17 12.12
N CYS A 18 39.81 16.22 12.98
CA CYS A 18 38.40 15.94 13.36
C CYS A 18 37.65 17.17 13.87
N GLN A 19 38.36 18.17 14.42
CA GLN A 19 37.75 19.39 14.93
C GLN A 19 37.25 20.31 13.80
N ILE A 20 38.04 20.46 12.74
CA ILE A 20 37.68 21.28 11.56
C ILE A 20 36.47 20.67 10.84
N LEU A 21 36.40 19.34 10.75
CA LEU A 21 35.25 18.64 10.17
C LEU A 21 33.98 18.81 11.01
N ARG A 22 34.10 18.89 12.34
CA ARG A 22 32.96 19.16 13.23
C ARG A 22 32.46 20.59 13.07
N GLU A 23 33.35 21.56 13.08
CA GLU A 23 33.01 22.98 12.91
C GLU A 23 32.34 23.24 11.55
N LEU A 24 32.85 22.66 10.46
CA LEU A 24 32.22 22.72 9.13
C LEU A 24 30.82 22.09 9.10
N ASN A 25 30.63 20.98 9.80
CA ASN A 25 29.32 20.32 9.89
C ASN A 25 28.33 21.16 10.71
N ASP A 26 28.78 21.83 11.77
CA ASP A 26 27.95 22.69 12.60
C ASP A 26 27.50 23.95 11.85
N GLU A 27 28.40 24.58 11.08
CA GLU A 27 28.05 25.71 10.21
C GLU A 27 27.04 25.32 9.12
N LEU A 28 27.24 24.15 8.49
CA LEU A 28 26.31 23.62 7.48
C LEU A 28 24.92 23.35 8.07
N LEU A 29 24.88 22.75 9.25
CA LEU A 29 23.64 22.47 9.95
C LEU A 29 22.94 23.77 10.36
N ALA A 30 23.68 24.78 10.82
CA ALA A 30 23.12 26.10 11.13
C ALA A 30 22.51 26.78 9.89
N PHE A 31 23.18 26.70 8.74
CA PHE A 31 22.65 27.18 7.46
C PHE A 31 21.34 26.48 7.08
N ARG A 32 21.30 25.14 7.19
CA ARG A 32 20.09 24.35 6.92
C ARG A 32 18.94 24.68 7.89
N LYS A 33 19.23 24.84 9.18
CA LYS A 33 18.25 25.24 10.21
C LYS A 33 17.64 26.60 9.91
N LYS A 34 18.46 27.58 9.52
CA LYS A 34 17.96 28.90 9.11
C LYS A 34 17.00 28.77 7.92
N ARG A 35 17.42 28.08 6.84
CA ARG A 35 16.58 27.85 5.66
C ARG A 35 15.25 27.17 6.00
N TYR A 36 15.28 26.14 6.85
CA TYR A 36 14.09 25.42 7.31
C TYR A 36 13.14 26.33 8.08
N LEU A 37 13.66 27.12 9.03
CA LEU A 37 12.85 28.02 9.86
C LEU A 37 12.27 29.19 9.05
N ASP A 38 13.04 29.75 8.12
CA ASP A 38 12.60 30.81 7.19
C ASP A 38 11.41 30.32 6.33
N TYR A 39 11.46 29.07 5.85
CA TYR A 39 10.33 28.46 5.15
C TYR A 39 9.14 28.25 6.08
N LYS A 40 9.34 27.57 7.22
CA LYS A 40 8.27 27.23 8.16
C LYS A 40 7.48 28.45 8.66
N THR A 41 8.17 29.57 8.89
CA THR A 41 7.55 30.82 9.34
C THR A 41 6.81 31.59 8.24
N SER A 42 7.17 31.35 6.97
CA SER A 42 6.56 32.00 5.82
C SER A 42 5.46 31.18 5.14
N GLU A 43 5.45 29.84 5.31
CA GLU A 43 4.55 28.91 4.62
C GLU A 43 3.07 29.29 4.76
N SER A 44 2.60 29.57 5.97
CA SER A 44 1.19 29.91 6.23
C SER A 44 0.75 31.25 5.61
N LYS A 45 1.70 32.13 5.31
CA LYS A 45 1.50 33.48 4.75
C LYS A 45 1.56 33.51 3.22
N ARG A 46 1.95 32.41 2.57
CA ARG A 46 2.08 32.36 1.11
C ARG A 46 0.72 32.51 0.43
N THR A 47 0.72 33.21 -0.69
CA THR A 47 -0.45 33.46 -1.54
C THR A 47 -0.06 33.27 -3.00
N GLY A 48 -1.05 32.92 -3.84
CA GLY A 48 -0.83 32.64 -5.26
C GLY A 48 -1.53 31.35 -5.71
N PRO A 49 -1.39 30.98 -7.00
CA PRO A 49 -1.98 29.77 -7.56
C PRO A 49 -1.52 28.51 -6.83
N GLY A 50 -2.48 27.68 -6.41
CA GLY A 50 -2.22 26.38 -5.79
C GLY A 50 -1.69 26.40 -4.36
N GLU A 51 -1.48 27.59 -3.77
CA GLU A 51 -1.09 27.73 -2.36
C GLU A 51 -2.20 27.19 -1.44
N LYS A 52 -1.81 26.62 -0.30
CA LYS A 52 -2.67 25.87 0.63
C LYS A 52 -3.38 24.68 -0.04
N GLY A 53 -2.80 24.13 -1.11
CA GLY A 53 -3.36 23.01 -1.85
C GLY A 53 -4.65 23.33 -2.60
N LYS A 54 -4.97 24.60 -2.85
CA LYS A 54 -6.18 24.99 -3.59
C LYS A 54 -6.11 24.56 -5.05
N ALA A 55 -7.27 24.31 -5.66
CA ALA A 55 -7.38 24.03 -7.09
C ALA A 55 -6.90 25.23 -7.92
N VAL A 56 -6.14 24.96 -8.97
CA VAL A 56 -5.83 25.91 -10.04
C VAL A 56 -6.82 25.70 -11.17
N ILE A 57 -7.55 26.75 -11.50
CA ILE A 57 -8.52 26.78 -12.60
C ILE A 57 -7.85 27.49 -13.78
N LEU A 58 -7.75 26.80 -14.91
CA LEU A 58 -7.26 27.37 -16.16
C LEU A 58 -8.44 27.83 -17.01
N GLU A 59 -8.28 28.95 -17.71
CA GLU A 59 -9.30 29.53 -18.58
C GLU A 59 -8.72 29.84 -19.97
N GLY A 60 -9.60 29.99 -20.98
CA GLY A 60 -9.21 30.37 -22.33
C GLY A 60 -8.18 29.44 -23.00
N GLU A 61 -7.17 30.04 -23.63
CA GLU A 61 -6.12 29.33 -24.37
C GLU A 61 -5.29 28.39 -23.47
N GLU A 62 -5.07 28.75 -22.21
CA GLU A 62 -4.28 27.94 -21.27
C GLU A 62 -5.00 26.65 -20.92
N LYS A 63 -6.33 26.68 -20.81
CA LYS A 63 -7.14 25.48 -20.62
C LYS A 63 -7.00 24.54 -21.82
N ALA A 64 -7.13 25.07 -23.04
CA ALA A 64 -6.99 24.29 -24.27
C ALA A 64 -5.59 23.67 -24.40
N LEU A 65 -4.54 24.43 -24.07
CA LEU A 65 -3.17 23.93 -24.06
C LEU A 65 -2.95 22.87 -22.97
N GLY A 66 -3.50 23.09 -21.78
CA GLY A 66 -3.46 22.12 -20.67
C GLY A 66 -4.12 20.80 -21.02
N GLU A 67 -5.31 20.82 -21.62
CA GLU A 67 -6.02 19.62 -22.09
C GLU A 67 -5.27 18.89 -23.20
N LYS A 68 -4.59 19.62 -24.09
CA LYS A 68 -3.74 19.05 -25.13
C LYS A 68 -2.52 18.34 -24.54
N LEU A 69 -1.81 18.98 -23.60
CA LEU A 69 -0.61 18.43 -22.97
C LEU A 69 -0.93 17.30 -21.97
N TYR A 70 -2.10 17.34 -21.33
CA TYR A 70 -2.58 16.28 -20.45
C TYR A 70 -2.58 14.91 -21.12
N LYS A 71 -2.93 14.83 -22.41
CA LYS A 71 -2.90 13.56 -23.18
C LYS A 71 -1.51 12.95 -23.28
N LYS A 72 -0.45 13.76 -23.22
CA LYS A 72 0.95 13.32 -23.31
C LYS A 72 1.55 13.04 -21.92
N GLU A 73 1.36 13.96 -20.98
CA GLU A 73 2.03 13.90 -19.67
C GLU A 73 1.20 13.13 -18.61
N ALA A 74 -0.07 12.85 -18.91
CA ALA A 74 -1.08 12.23 -18.03
C ALA A 74 -1.42 13.02 -16.75
N PHE A 75 -1.02 14.30 -16.69
CA PHE A 75 -1.43 15.33 -15.74
C PHE A 75 -1.30 16.73 -16.36
N ASN A 76 -1.91 17.75 -15.75
CA ASN A 76 -1.95 19.11 -16.28
C ASN A 76 -0.67 19.91 -15.94
N ILE A 77 0.31 19.83 -16.84
CA ILE A 77 1.60 20.52 -16.68
C ILE A 77 1.46 22.06 -16.65
N ILE A 78 0.50 22.64 -17.38
CA ILE A 78 0.29 24.11 -17.41
C ILE A 78 -0.16 24.61 -16.03
N ALA A 79 -1.10 23.89 -15.41
CA ALA A 79 -1.50 24.20 -14.03
C ALA A 79 -0.32 23.98 -13.07
N SER A 80 0.47 22.92 -13.25
CA SER A 80 1.67 22.70 -12.44
C SER A 80 2.69 23.83 -12.56
N ASP A 81 3.00 24.31 -13.77
CA ASP A 81 4.04 25.32 -13.98
C ASP A 81 3.67 26.70 -13.40
N LYS A 82 2.37 27.00 -13.26
CA LYS A 82 1.88 28.21 -12.58
C LYS A 82 2.03 28.16 -11.05
N ILE A 83 2.13 26.96 -10.50
CA ILE A 83 2.18 26.75 -9.06
C ILE A 83 3.62 26.84 -8.58
N SER A 84 3.84 27.57 -7.48
CA SER A 84 5.17 27.69 -6.88
C SER A 84 5.80 26.31 -6.60
N LEU A 85 7.10 26.17 -6.89
CA LEU A 85 7.86 24.97 -6.49
C LEU A 85 7.93 24.81 -4.96
N GLN A 86 7.64 25.86 -4.21
CA GLN A 86 7.68 25.89 -2.75
C GLN A 86 6.29 26.13 -2.14
N ARG A 87 5.22 25.80 -2.86
CA ARG A 87 3.83 26.06 -2.40
C ARG A 87 3.59 25.47 -1.01
N SER A 88 2.77 26.16 -0.23
CA SER A 88 2.17 25.66 1.00
C SER A 88 1.12 24.59 0.71
N VAL A 89 1.03 23.59 1.57
CA VAL A 89 0.01 22.52 1.53
C VAL A 89 -0.76 22.50 2.85
N PRO A 90 -2.04 22.10 2.86
CA PRO A 90 -2.83 22.07 4.08
C PRO A 90 -2.39 20.89 4.98
N ASP A 91 -2.45 21.09 6.30
CA ASP A 91 -2.30 19.97 7.25
C ASP A 91 -3.64 19.22 7.36
N VAL A 92 -3.74 18.11 6.63
CA VAL A 92 -4.92 17.24 6.57
C VAL A 92 -4.82 16.05 7.54
N ARG A 93 -3.81 16.01 8.41
CA ARG A 93 -3.67 14.95 9.41
C ARG A 93 -4.80 15.02 10.43
N ASP A 94 -5.10 13.86 11.03
CA ASP A 94 -5.99 13.80 12.18
C ASP A 94 -5.46 14.72 13.30
N PRO A 95 -6.32 15.49 14.00
CA PRO A 95 -5.89 16.36 15.08
C PRO A 95 -5.07 15.67 16.17
N GLY A 96 -5.31 14.37 16.42
CA GLY A 96 -4.53 13.55 17.35
C GLY A 96 -3.05 13.48 16.99
N CYS A 97 -2.69 13.53 15.71
CA CYS A 97 -1.29 13.53 15.26
C CYS A 97 -0.51 14.74 15.76
N LYS A 98 -1.17 15.88 15.99
CA LYS A 98 -0.54 17.12 16.47
C LYS A 98 -0.11 17.04 17.93
N ASN A 99 -0.72 16.12 18.69
CA ASN A 99 -0.47 15.95 20.12
C ASN A 99 0.64 14.91 20.40
N ILE A 100 1.10 14.19 19.37
CA ILE A 100 2.16 13.17 19.51
C ILE A 100 3.50 13.88 19.70
N LYS A 101 4.23 13.48 20.74
CA LYS A 101 5.60 13.95 21.00
C LYS A 101 6.59 12.88 20.57
N TYR A 102 7.42 13.21 19.59
CA TYR A 102 8.48 12.32 19.11
C TYR A 102 9.77 12.50 19.94
N PRO A 103 10.60 11.45 20.06
CA PRO A 103 11.94 11.57 20.63
C PRO A 103 12.77 12.63 19.90
N LYS A 104 13.63 13.35 20.63
CA LYS A 104 14.52 14.37 20.04
C LYS A 104 15.66 13.78 19.21
N GLU A 105 16.10 12.58 19.57
CA GLU A 105 17.14 11.86 18.85
C GLU A 105 16.47 10.86 17.93
N LEU A 106 16.52 11.10 16.62
CA LEU A 106 15.98 10.22 15.59
C LEU A 106 17.08 9.84 14.61
N PRO A 107 16.99 8.69 13.94
CA PRO A 107 17.94 8.30 12.90
C PRO A 107 17.90 9.28 11.73
N THR A 108 19.01 9.38 10.99
CA THR A 108 19.09 10.25 9.82
C THR A 108 18.48 9.60 8.58
N ALA A 109 17.94 10.38 7.65
CA ALA A 109 17.23 9.90 6.46
C ALA A 109 17.86 10.36 5.15
N SER A 110 18.09 9.42 4.23
CA SER A 110 18.36 9.68 2.82
C SER A 110 17.08 9.50 2.02
N VAL A 111 16.56 10.58 1.44
CA VAL A 111 15.36 10.53 0.59
C VAL A 111 15.77 10.34 -0.86
N ILE A 112 15.29 9.29 -1.51
CA ILE A 112 15.62 8.90 -2.88
C ILE A 112 14.40 9.19 -3.75
N ILE A 113 14.55 10.12 -4.70
CA ILE A 113 13.53 10.52 -5.66
C ILE A 113 13.99 10.05 -7.04
N ILE A 114 13.29 9.07 -7.60
CA ILE A 114 13.65 8.48 -8.89
C ILE A 114 12.80 9.12 -9.97
N PHE A 115 13.43 9.46 -11.09
CA PHE A 115 12.73 10.03 -12.23
C PHE A 115 13.30 9.54 -13.56
N HIS A 116 12.41 9.43 -14.53
CA HIS A 116 12.74 9.26 -15.94
C HIS A 116 11.80 10.15 -16.74
N ASN A 117 12.34 11.14 -17.46
CA ASN A 117 11.56 12.06 -18.29
C ASN A 117 10.40 12.75 -17.53
N GLU A 118 10.60 13.04 -16.25
CA GLU A 118 9.64 13.78 -15.45
C GLU A 118 9.56 15.25 -15.88
N ALA A 119 8.40 15.86 -15.74
CA ALA A 119 8.25 17.29 -15.95
C ALA A 119 9.05 18.10 -14.90
N TRP A 120 9.58 19.24 -15.32
CA TRP A 120 10.44 20.10 -14.49
C TRP A 120 9.77 20.54 -13.17
N SER A 121 8.52 21.01 -13.24
CA SER A 121 7.83 21.55 -12.07
C SER A 121 7.51 20.52 -10.97
N PRO A 122 6.89 19.34 -11.24
CA PRO A 122 6.64 18.36 -10.18
C PRO A 122 7.94 17.77 -9.60
N LEU A 123 8.97 17.52 -10.42
CA LEU A 123 10.25 17.00 -9.93
C LEU A 123 10.86 17.92 -8.88
N LEU A 124 10.99 19.21 -9.22
CA LEU A 124 11.58 20.18 -8.31
C LEU A 124 10.66 20.50 -7.14
N ARG A 125 9.33 20.53 -7.33
CA ARG A 125 8.39 20.71 -6.22
C ARG A 125 8.50 19.57 -5.20
N THR A 126 8.71 18.34 -5.66
CA THR A 126 8.97 17.20 -4.79
C THR A 126 10.24 17.44 -3.95
N ALA A 127 11.36 17.76 -4.60
CA ALA A 127 12.62 18.04 -3.92
C ALA A 127 12.51 19.20 -2.91
N HIS A 128 11.88 20.31 -3.31
CA HIS A 128 11.61 21.45 -2.41
C HIS A 128 10.72 21.04 -1.23
N SER A 129 9.66 20.28 -1.45
CA SER A 129 8.75 19.86 -0.37
C SER A 129 9.47 19.05 0.71
N VAL A 130 10.34 18.10 0.30
CA VAL A 130 11.16 17.30 1.21
C VAL A 130 12.12 18.19 1.98
N VAL A 131 12.86 19.04 1.28
CA VAL A 131 13.91 19.87 1.87
C VAL A 131 13.35 20.97 2.79
N ASN A 132 12.13 21.44 2.52
CA ASN A 132 11.48 22.51 3.27
C ASN A 132 10.68 22.01 4.48
N ARG A 133 10.17 20.78 4.45
CA ARG A 133 9.31 20.23 5.54
C ARG A 133 9.98 19.13 6.37
N SER A 134 11.24 18.82 6.11
CA SER A 134 12.02 17.88 6.91
C SER A 134 12.98 18.61 7.83
N PRO A 135 12.99 18.32 9.15
CA PRO A 135 13.96 18.92 10.07
C PRO A 135 15.42 18.63 9.64
N PRO A 136 16.30 19.64 9.58
CA PRO A 136 17.69 19.49 9.13
C PRO A 136 18.55 18.51 9.94
N GLU A 137 18.20 18.28 11.20
CA GLU A 137 18.85 17.30 12.07
C GLU A 137 18.62 15.87 11.59
N TYR A 138 17.52 15.63 10.89
CA TYR A 138 17.11 14.29 10.45
C TYR A 138 17.27 14.10 8.95
N LEU A 139 17.15 15.15 8.14
CA LEU A 139 17.38 15.06 6.69
C LEU A 139 18.88 15.06 6.38
N TYR A 140 19.41 13.87 6.08
CA TYR A 140 20.82 13.70 5.72
C TYR A 140 21.09 14.22 4.31
N GLU A 141 20.33 13.70 3.34
CA GLU A 141 20.46 14.03 1.91
C GLU A 141 19.18 13.69 1.13
N VAL A 142 19.03 14.33 -0.03
CA VAL A 142 18.04 14.02 -1.06
C VAL A 142 18.77 13.62 -2.33
N ILE A 143 18.47 12.44 -2.85
CA ILE A 143 19.08 11.86 -4.05
C ILE A 143 18.08 11.94 -5.18
N LEU A 144 18.29 12.86 -6.11
CA LEU A 144 17.59 12.88 -7.39
C LEU A 144 18.26 11.86 -8.31
N LEU A 145 17.64 10.70 -8.47
CA LEU A 145 18.16 9.63 -9.31
C LEU A 145 17.52 9.66 -10.70
N ASP A 146 18.30 10.11 -11.67
CA ASP A 146 17.95 10.14 -13.09
C ASP A 146 18.16 8.76 -13.72
N ASP A 147 17.07 8.04 -14.01
CA ASP A 147 17.09 6.78 -14.75
C ASP A 147 17.16 7.03 -16.26
N PHE A 148 18.27 7.62 -16.71
CA PHE A 148 18.59 7.83 -18.11
C PHE A 148 17.54 8.64 -18.89
N SER A 149 17.17 9.81 -18.39
CA SER A 149 16.26 10.75 -19.07
C SER A 149 16.87 11.32 -20.35
N ASP A 150 16.01 11.54 -21.36
CA ASP A 150 16.36 12.14 -22.65
C ASP A 150 15.99 13.63 -22.77
N ARG A 151 15.14 14.15 -21.85
CA ARG A 151 14.76 15.56 -21.83
C ARG A 151 15.99 16.47 -21.57
N PRO A 152 16.31 17.42 -22.47
CA PRO A 152 17.50 18.27 -22.34
C PRO A 152 17.57 19.06 -21.04
N GLU A 153 16.42 19.52 -20.54
CA GLU A 153 16.33 20.28 -19.29
C GLU A 153 16.73 19.47 -18.05
N LEU A 154 16.66 18.14 -18.10
CA LEU A 154 17.07 17.24 -17.01
C LEU A 154 18.59 16.96 -17.01
N GLY A 155 19.33 17.53 -17.96
CA GLY A 155 20.79 17.49 -18.03
C GLY A 155 21.47 18.62 -17.24
N ASP A 156 22.21 19.49 -17.94
CA ASP A 156 23.00 20.56 -17.31
C ASP A 156 22.14 21.58 -16.58
N LYS A 157 20.98 21.95 -17.13
CA LYS A 157 20.07 22.90 -16.50
C LYS A 157 19.63 22.44 -15.11
N LEU A 158 19.33 21.14 -14.93
CA LEU A 158 18.99 20.57 -13.62
C LEU A 158 20.20 20.60 -12.67
N ARG A 159 21.41 20.26 -13.15
CA ARG A 159 22.65 20.33 -12.36
C ARG A 159 22.93 21.73 -11.84
N GLU A 160 22.81 22.74 -12.70
CA GLU A 160 23.01 24.14 -12.35
C GLU A 160 21.95 24.63 -11.37
N TYR A 161 20.68 24.27 -11.58
CA TYR A 161 19.60 24.61 -10.67
C TYR A 161 19.86 24.03 -9.27
N VAL A 162 20.17 22.73 -9.17
CA VAL A 162 20.45 22.07 -7.88
C VAL A 162 21.65 22.72 -7.17
N ALA A 163 22.75 22.97 -7.89
CA ALA A 163 23.94 23.60 -7.32
C ALA A 163 23.69 25.02 -6.82
N LYS A 164 22.82 25.78 -7.49
CA LYS A 164 22.44 27.14 -7.10
C LYS A 164 21.46 27.16 -5.93
N THR A 165 20.48 26.26 -5.92
CA THR A 165 19.41 26.23 -4.92
C THR A 165 19.84 25.59 -3.61
N TRP A 166 20.65 24.54 -3.67
CA TRP A 166 21.15 23.79 -2.51
C TRP A 166 22.68 23.70 -2.53
N PRO A 167 23.38 24.85 -2.38
CA PRO A 167 24.85 24.89 -2.42
C PRO A 167 25.51 24.12 -1.27
N ASP A 168 24.75 23.81 -0.22
CA ASP A 168 25.12 22.98 0.92
C ASP A 168 25.13 21.47 0.60
N GLY A 169 24.81 21.09 -0.64
CA GLY A 169 24.87 19.72 -1.13
C GLY A 169 23.82 18.78 -0.52
N VAL A 170 22.79 19.31 0.16
CA VAL A 170 21.71 18.49 0.72
C VAL A 170 20.94 17.76 -0.38
N VAL A 171 20.86 18.33 -1.58
CA VAL A 171 20.31 17.68 -2.77
C VAL A 171 21.45 17.31 -3.71
N LYS A 172 21.51 16.04 -4.12
CA LYS A 172 22.49 15.52 -5.08
C LYS A 172 21.80 14.82 -6.24
N ILE A 173 22.43 14.88 -7.42
CA ILE A 173 21.96 14.19 -8.62
C ILE A 173 22.84 12.96 -8.85
N VAL A 174 22.21 11.81 -9.06
CA VAL A 174 22.85 10.56 -9.48
C VAL A 174 22.22 10.13 -10.79
N ARG A 175 23.02 9.82 -11.81
CA ARG A 175 22.50 9.42 -13.13
C ARG A 175 22.96 8.01 -13.48
N THR A 176 22.02 7.17 -13.91
CA THR A 176 22.33 5.84 -14.43
C THR A 176 22.98 5.94 -15.82
N LYS A 177 23.78 4.94 -16.18
CA LYS A 177 24.48 4.91 -17.48
C LYS A 177 23.58 4.44 -18.63
N GLU A 178 22.50 3.76 -18.28
CA GLU A 178 21.51 3.18 -19.20
C GLU A 178 20.15 3.16 -18.52
N ARG A 179 19.08 3.10 -19.31
CA ARG A 179 17.71 3.01 -18.78
C ARG A 179 17.51 1.65 -18.12
N SER A 180 17.51 1.64 -16.80
CA SER A 180 17.55 0.40 -16.01
C SER A 180 16.18 -0.01 -15.49
N GLY A 181 15.20 0.89 -15.51
CA GLY A 181 13.87 0.66 -14.94
C GLY A 181 13.78 1.07 -13.47
N LEU A 182 12.55 1.28 -12.98
CA LEU A 182 12.27 1.78 -11.63
C LEU A 182 12.94 0.93 -10.54
N ILE A 183 12.92 -0.39 -10.68
CA ILE A 183 13.41 -1.33 -9.67
C ILE A 183 14.94 -1.23 -9.52
N ARG A 184 15.66 -1.29 -10.64
CA ARG A 184 17.13 -1.17 -10.65
C ARG A 184 17.57 0.26 -10.31
N ALA A 185 16.79 1.25 -10.70
CA ALA A 185 16.97 2.63 -10.26
C ALA A 185 16.84 2.77 -8.73
N ARG A 186 15.85 2.13 -8.10
CA ARG A 186 15.73 2.06 -6.62
C ARG A 186 16.96 1.44 -5.98
N LEU A 187 17.48 0.35 -6.55
CA LEU A 187 18.72 -0.28 -6.08
C LEU A 187 19.94 0.66 -6.19
N ALA A 188 20.08 1.36 -7.32
CA ALA A 188 21.16 2.33 -7.51
C ALA A 188 21.07 3.48 -6.49
N GLY A 189 19.85 3.97 -6.23
CA GLY A 189 19.59 5.01 -5.23
C GLY A 189 19.90 4.54 -3.82
N ALA A 190 19.46 3.33 -3.45
CA ALA A 190 19.76 2.74 -2.15
C ALA A 190 21.27 2.56 -1.91
N LYS A 191 22.01 2.16 -2.95
CA LYS A 191 23.48 2.04 -2.89
C LYS A 191 24.18 3.39 -2.75
N ALA A 192 23.60 4.45 -3.32
CA ALA A 192 24.12 5.82 -3.22
C ALA A 192 23.74 6.53 -1.90
N ALA A 193 22.76 6.01 -1.16
CA ALA A 193 22.29 6.54 0.11
C ALA A 193 23.20 6.17 1.27
N THR A 194 23.44 7.13 2.16
CA THR A 194 24.38 7.00 3.28
C THR A 194 23.79 7.29 4.65
N GLY A 195 22.56 7.80 4.74
CA GLY A 195 21.81 7.93 5.98
C GLY A 195 21.45 6.60 6.62
N ASP A 196 20.94 6.65 7.84
CA ASP A 196 20.53 5.47 8.62
C ASP A 196 19.24 4.85 8.05
N VAL A 197 18.33 5.68 7.58
CA VAL A 197 17.04 5.31 6.96
C VAL A 197 17.05 5.69 5.48
N ILE A 198 16.54 4.80 4.63
CA ILE A 198 16.24 5.12 3.23
C ILE A 198 14.74 5.39 3.10
N ILE A 199 14.39 6.43 2.35
CA ILE A 199 13.00 6.77 2.05
C ILE A 199 12.87 6.93 0.55
N PHE A 200 12.02 6.13 -0.09
CA PHE A 200 11.71 6.28 -1.50
C PHE A 200 10.49 7.19 -1.67
N LEU A 201 10.58 8.11 -2.63
CA LEU A 201 9.45 8.92 -3.08
C LEU A 201 9.43 8.94 -4.62
N ASP A 202 8.22 8.96 -5.19
CA ASP A 202 8.05 9.26 -6.61
C ASP A 202 8.40 10.73 -6.90
N SER A 203 8.73 11.04 -8.16
CA SER A 203 9.14 12.37 -8.61
C SER A 203 8.03 13.41 -8.75
N HIS A 204 6.80 13.06 -8.35
CA HIS A 204 5.61 13.91 -8.42
C HIS A 204 4.82 13.82 -7.11
N CYS A 205 5.53 14.07 -6.02
CA CYS A 205 5.03 14.01 -4.66
C CYS A 205 5.15 15.36 -3.94
N GLU A 206 4.36 15.56 -2.89
CA GLU A 206 4.52 16.70 -1.99
C GLU A 206 4.41 16.24 -0.54
N ALA A 207 5.53 16.30 0.19
CA ALA A 207 5.57 15.96 1.60
C ALA A 207 4.69 16.94 2.41
N SER A 208 3.96 16.42 3.40
CA SER A 208 3.19 17.25 4.35
C SER A 208 4.06 17.76 5.48
N GLU A 209 3.50 18.63 6.33
CA GLU A 209 4.13 18.98 7.60
C GLU A 209 4.33 17.73 8.48
N MET A 210 5.51 17.62 9.10
CA MET A 210 5.87 16.58 10.06
C MET A 210 5.65 15.15 9.51
N TRP A 211 5.92 14.96 8.23
CA TRP A 211 5.82 13.67 7.57
C TRP A 211 6.97 12.72 7.96
N LEU A 212 8.13 13.26 8.34
CA LEU A 212 9.37 12.49 8.50
C LEU A 212 9.49 11.88 9.91
N GLU A 213 9.24 12.68 10.93
CA GLU A 213 9.40 12.33 12.34
C GLU A 213 8.61 11.06 12.74
N PRO A 214 7.34 10.87 12.33
CA PRO A 214 6.60 9.65 12.65
C PRO A 214 7.24 8.39 12.07
N LEU A 215 7.80 8.48 10.85
CA LEU A 215 8.48 7.35 10.19
C LEU A 215 9.77 6.99 10.94
N LEU A 216 10.59 8.01 11.26
CA LEU A 216 11.87 7.80 11.93
C LEU A 216 11.71 7.32 13.36
N ALA A 217 10.71 7.83 14.08
CA ALA A 217 10.39 7.37 15.44
C ALA A 217 10.04 5.89 15.43
N ARG A 218 9.19 5.45 14.49
CA ARG A 218 8.79 4.05 14.40
C ARG A 218 9.93 3.12 13.99
N ILE A 219 10.81 3.54 13.07
CA ILE A 219 12.01 2.76 12.72
C ILE A 219 13.01 2.70 13.89
N LYS A 220 13.13 3.78 14.68
CA LYS A 220 13.98 3.79 15.88
C LYS A 220 13.49 2.78 16.93
N GLU A 221 12.19 2.60 17.06
CA GLU A 221 11.59 1.61 17.97
C GLU A 221 11.85 0.17 17.50
N ASP A 222 11.70 -0.09 16.20
CA ASP A 222 11.87 -1.41 15.63
C ASP A 222 12.50 -1.29 14.23
N ARG A 223 13.79 -1.60 14.11
CA ARG A 223 14.50 -1.49 12.83
C ARG A 223 13.99 -2.45 11.74
N ARG A 224 13.19 -3.45 12.09
CA ARG A 224 12.69 -4.50 11.17
C ARG A 224 11.34 -4.16 10.54
N VAL A 225 10.93 -2.90 10.63
CA VAL A 225 9.70 -2.39 10.01
C VAL A 225 10.00 -1.76 8.64
N VAL A 226 9.07 -1.94 7.72
CA VAL A 226 8.99 -1.19 6.46
C VAL A 226 7.72 -0.36 6.51
N LEU A 227 7.86 0.96 6.40
CA LEU A 227 6.80 1.91 6.70
C LEU A 227 6.32 2.63 5.45
N CYS A 228 5.00 2.73 5.27
CA CYS A 228 4.40 3.55 4.24
C CYS A 228 3.76 4.80 4.88
N PRO A 229 3.97 6.01 4.32
CA PRO A 229 3.13 7.14 4.68
C PRO A 229 1.71 6.92 4.16
N SER A 230 0.73 7.63 4.73
CA SER A 230 -0.54 7.83 4.05
C SER A 230 -0.31 8.61 2.76
N ILE A 231 -0.82 8.07 1.65
CA ILE A 231 -0.65 8.65 0.31
C ILE A 231 -1.89 9.48 -0.02
N ASP A 232 -1.73 10.80 -0.01
CA ASP A 232 -2.76 11.77 -0.34
C ASP A 232 -2.90 11.96 -1.84
N ASN A 233 -4.09 12.35 -2.30
CA ASN A 233 -4.33 12.58 -3.72
C ASN A 233 -4.05 14.04 -4.08
N ILE A 234 -3.15 14.25 -5.02
CA ILE A 234 -3.02 15.53 -5.72
C ILE A 234 -3.74 15.37 -7.06
N ASP A 235 -4.82 16.14 -7.25
CA ASP A 235 -5.65 16.03 -8.44
C ASP A 235 -4.84 16.34 -9.71
N LYS A 236 -4.84 15.40 -10.66
CA LYS A 236 -4.05 15.50 -11.90
C LYS A 236 -4.44 16.67 -12.81
N MET A 237 -5.64 17.24 -12.66
CA MET A 237 -6.14 18.33 -13.52
C MET A 237 -5.95 19.71 -12.89
N SER A 238 -6.39 19.86 -11.64
CA SER A 238 -6.41 21.12 -10.90
C SER A 238 -5.23 21.28 -9.95
N LEU A 239 -4.49 20.20 -9.68
CA LEU A 239 -3.38 20.14 -8.72
C LEU A 239 -3.80 20.50 -7.28
N SER A 240 -5.10 20.39 -6.98
CA SER A 240 -5.61 20.51 -5.63
C SER A 240 -5.13 19.35 -4.77
N TYR A 241 -4.85 19.64 -3.50
CA TYR A 241 -4.39 18.65 -2.53
C TYR A 241 -5.59 18.14 -1.73
N GLY A 242 -5.92 16.85 -1.88
CA GLY A 242 -7.00 16.19 -1.16
C GLY A 242 -6.45 15.13 -0.20
N GLY A 243 -6.77 15.30 1.09
CA GLY A 243 -6.49 14.28 2.09
C GLY A 243 -7.30 13.01 1.84
N THR A 244 -6.63 11.87 1.67
CA THR A 244 -7.29 10.55 1.62
C THR A 244 -7.40 10.02 3.04
N GLY A 245 -8.60 9.66 3.51
CA GLY A 245 -8.71 9.01 4.81
C GLY A 245 -7.82 7.75 4.86
N SER A 246 -7.06 7.55 5.95
CA SER A 246 -6.30 6.32 6.25
C SER A 246 -7.26 5.21 6.68
N SER A 247 -8.21 4.88 5.80
CA SER A 247 -9.20 3.83 6.01
C SER A 247 -8.85 2.54 5.29
N SER A 248 -7.74 2.53 4.54
CA SER A 248 -7.37 1.45 3.65
C SER A 248 -5.93 0.99 3.85
N VAL A 249 -5.72 -0.30 3.67
CA VAL A 249 -4.42 -0.98 3.64
C VAL A 249 -4.22 -1.59 2.25
N GLY A 250 -3.00 -2.05 1.96
CA GLY A 250 -2.71 -2.76 0.73
C GLY A 250 -3.09 -4.24 0.81
N GLY A 251 -3.76 -4.72 -0.23
CA GLY A 251 -3.96 -6.14 -0.53
C GLY A 251 -3.51 -6.46 -1.96
N PHE A 252 -3.97 -7.59 -2.47
CA PHE A 252 -3.73 -8.01 -3.84
C PHE A 252 -4.85 -8.91 -4.37
N TRP A 253 -4.95 -9.01 -5.70
CA TRP A 253 -5.72 -10.02 -6.44
C TRP A 253 -4.82 -11.23 -6.74
N TRP A 254 -5.37 -12.43 -6.93
CA TRP A 254 -4.56 -13.60 -7.29
C TRP A 254 -3.83 -13.46 -8.63
N SER A 255 -4.24 -12.52 -9.49
CA SER A 255 -3.49 -12.07 -10.66
C SER A 255 -2.24 -11.22 -10.34
N LEU A 256 -1.88 -11.08 -9.06
CA LEU A 256 -0.76 -10.29 -8.51
C LEU A 256 -0.81 -8.79 -8.84
N HIS A 257 -2.02 -8.27 -8.99
CA HIS A 257 -2.27 -6.83 -9.04
C HIS A 257 -2.53 -6.29 -7.63
N PHE A 258 -1.94 -5.13 -7.32
CA PHE A 258 -2.19 -4.42 -6.07
C PHE A 258 -3.64 -3.91 -5.98
N SER A 259 -4.18 -3.86 -4.77
CA SER A 259 -5.51 -3.33 -4.50
C SER A 259 -5.58 -2.67 -3.13
N TRP A 260 -6.31 -1.57 -3.02
CA TRP A 260 -6.64 -0.98 -1.72
C TRP A 260 -7.78 -1.77 -1.07
N ARG A 261 -7.62 -2.10 0.22
CA ARG A 261 -8.58 -2.87 1.01
C ARG A 261 -8.97 -2.08 2.25
N PRO A 262 -10.22 -2.15 2.72
CA PRO A 262 -10.58 -1.61 4.03
C PRO A 262 -9.72 -2.24 5.12
N ILE A 263 -9.43 -1.50 6.19
CA ILE A 263 -8.75 -2.07 7.36
C ILE A 263 -9.64 -3.18 7.97
N PRO A 264 -9.16 -4.41 8.16
CA PRO A 264 -9.98 -5.50 8.68
C PRO A 264 -10.34 -5.28 10.16
N SER A 265 -11.49 -5.80 10.60
CA SER A 265 -12.01 -5.57 11.96
C SER A 265 -11.04 -6.00 13.06
N HIS A 266 -10.26 -7.07 12.85
CA HIS A 266 -9.26 -7.49 13.84
C HIS A 266 -8.13 -6.45 14.00
N GLU A 267 -7.65 -5.81 12.92
CA GLU A 267 -6.67 -4.72 13.01
C GLU A 267 -7.28 -3.40 13.52
N GLN A 268 -8.60 -3.21 13.40
CA GLN A 268 -9.30 -2.11 14.05
C GLN A 268 -9.39 -2.35 15.57
N ASN A 269 -9.79 -3.55 15.99
CA ASN A 269 -9.99 -3.94 17.39
C ASN A 269 -8.68 -4.08 18.17
N ARG A 270 -7.55 -4.30 17.48
CA ARG A 270 -6.22 -4.29 18.10
C ARG A 270 -5.80 -2.92 18.63
N ARG A 271 -6.51 -1.85 18.25
CA ARG A 271 -6.24 -0.47 18.68
C ARG A 271 -7.04 -0.19 19.94
N LYS A 272 -6.34 0.26 20.99
CA LYS A 272 -6.93 0.46 22.33
C LYS A 272 -7.23 1.93 22.67
N SER A 273 -6.71 2.91 21.88
CA SER A 273 -6.91 4.36 22.12
C SER A 273 -6.38 5.22 20.95
N SER A 274 -6.34 6.55 21.14
CA SER A 274 -6.10 7.63 20.15
C SER A 274 -4.71 8.05 19.91
N VAL A 275 -3.87 7.49 20.73
CA VAL A 275 -2.54 7.96 21.01
C VAL A 275 -1.83 6.84 21.75
N ASP A 276 -2.24 5.57 21.59
CA ASP A 276 -1.57 4.46 22.27
C ASP A 276 -0.42 3.95 21.40
N PRO A 277 0.84 4.31 21.70
CA PRO A 277 1.96 3.61 21.10
C PRO A 277 1.88 2.14 21.49
N ILE A 278 2.10 1.24 20.54
CA ILE A 278 2.24 -0.20 20.79
C ILE A 278 3.41 -0.41 21.77
N ARG A 279 3.11 -0.52 23.07
CA ARG A 279 4.05 -0.86 24.15
C ARG A 279 3.74 -2.26 24.70
N LEU A 280 4.74 -3.15 24.68
CA LEU A 280 4.85 -4.29 25.62
C LEU A 280 5.95 -3.87 26.62
N GLU A 281 5.83 -3.89 27.95
CA GLU A 281 5.06 -4.69 28.92
C GLU A 281 4.01 -3.83 29.67
N PRO A 282 2.71 -4.17 29.61
CA PRO A 282 1.66 -3.23 29.99
C PRO A 282 1.64 -2.81 31.46
N LEU A 283 1.96 -3.71 32.40
CA LEU A 283 1.95 -3.38 33.84
C LEU A 283 3.21 -2.62 34.24
N LEU A 284 4.39 -3.13 33.86
CA LEU A 284 5.67 -2.54 34.27
C LEU A 284 5.94 -1.20 33.58
N ALA A 285 5.51 -1.01 32.34
CA ALA A 285 5.62 0.28 31.64
C ALA A 285 4.81 1.38 32.34
N ARG A 286 3.57 1.08 32.75
CA ARG A 286 2.67 2.04 33.38
C ARG A 286 3.06 2.37 34.83
N ILE A 287 3.65 1.42 35.56
CA ILE A 287 4.26 1.68 36.89
C ILE A 287 5.56 2.48 36.75
N LYS A 288 6.34 2.25 35.68
CA LYS A 288 7.54 3.03 35.39
C LYS A 288 7.21 4.49 35.04
N GLU A 289 6.11 4.71 34.31
CA GLU A 289 5.63 6.04 33.94
C GLU A 289 5.10 6.85 35.13
N ASP A 290 4.34 6.23 36.02
CA ASP A 290 3.96 6.81 37.31
C ASP A 290 3.94 5.72 38.38
N ARG A 291 4.83 5.85 39.37
CA ARG A 291 4.96 4.88 40.47
C ARG A 291 3.77 4.87 41.43
N ARG A 292 2.83 5.81 41.29
CA ARG A 292 1.55 5.83 42.03
C ARG A 292 0.48 4.96 41.38
N ASN A 293 0.69 4.52 40.14
CA ASN A 293 -0.24 3.63 39.47
C ASN A 293 -0.24 2.26 40.15
N VAL A 294 -1.42 1.80 40.54
CA VAL A 294 -1.66 0.42 40.96
C VAL A 294 -2.40 -0.26 39.83
N LEU A 295 -1.79 -1.29 39.24
CA LEU A 295 -2.32 -1.96 38.07
C LEU A 295 -2.64 -3.40 38.42
N CYS A 296 -3.85 -3.83 38.11
CA CYS A 296 -4.30 -5.19 38.34
C CYS A 296 -4.23 -5.98 37.01
N PRO A 297 -3.67 -7.20 37.00
CA PRO A 297 -3.78 -8.08 35.86
C PRO A 297 -5.23 -8.54 35.67
N ILE A 298 -5.57 -9.01 34.48
CA ILE A 298 -6.81 -9.76 34.27
C ILE A 298 -6.68 -11.07 35.05
N VAL A 299 -7.69 -11.40 35.84
CA VAL A 299 -7.74 -12.61 36.65
C VAL A 299 -8.69 -13.59 35.97
N ASP A 300 -8.13 -14.64 35.37
CA ASP A 300 -8.95 -15.70 34.79
C ASP A 300 -9.48 -16.61 35.91
N ALA A 301 -10.76 -17.01 35.80
CA ALA A 301 -11.35 -17.97 36.71
C ALA A 301 -10.92 -19.39 36.32
N VAL A 302 -10.40 -20.14 37.29
CA VAL A 302 -10.09 -21.56 37.15
C VAL A 302 -11.12 -22.33 37.94
N MET A 303 -11.83 -23.27 37.29
CA MET A 303 -12.79 -24.13 37.98
C MET A 303 -12.05 -24.97 39.02
N ASP A 304 -12.51 -24.97 40.26
CA ASP A 304 -11.80 -25.57 41.38
C ASP A 304 -11.84 -27.11 41.36
N ASP A 305 -12.86 -27.68 40.73
CA ASP A 305 -13.06 -29.13 40.61
C ASP A 305 -12.31 -29.77 39.44
N THR A 306 -12.22 -29.07 38.32
CA THR A 306 -11.65 -29.57 37.06
C THR A 306 -10.31 -28.93 36.72
N LEU A 307 -9.92 -27.85 37.40
CA LEU A 307 -8.74 -27.01 37.13
C LEU A 307 -8.71 -26.44 35.70
N GLU A 308 -9.83 -26.47 35.00
CA GLU A 308 -9.96 -25.88 33.69
C GLU A 308 -10.15 -24.37 33.80
N TYR A 309 -9.42 -23.64 32.96
CA TYR A 309 -9.65 -22.20 32.80
C TYR A 309 -11.04 -21.98 32.20
N SER A 310 -11.88 -21.26 32.93
CA SER A 310 -13.18 -20.82 32.45
C SER A 310 -12.97 -19.84 31.29
N LYS A 311 -13.32 -20.26 30.07
CA LYS A 311 -13.23 -19.43 28.85
C LYS A 311 -14.23 -18.28 28.81
N ASN A 312 -15.07 -18.12 29.84
CA ASN A 312 -16.06 -17.05 29.96
C ASN A 312 -15.54 -15.81 30.73
N GLY A 313 -14.23 -15.72 31.00
CA GLY A 313 -13.59 -14.54 31.58
C GLY A 313 -13.60 -13.34 30.62
N GLY A 314 -14.71 -12.62 30.57
CA GLY A 314 -14.81 -11.33 29.88
C GLY A 314 -14.05 -10.22 30.63
N TYR A 315 -13.64 -9.18 29.90
CA TYR A 315 -13.09 -7.95 30.48
C TYR A 315 -14.09 -7.35 31.48
N GLN A 316 -13.77 -7.45 32.78
CA GLN A 316 -14.56 -6.86 33.88
C GLN A 316 -13.65 -5.93 34.71
N VAL A 317 -14.25 -4.90 35.31
CA VAL A 317 -13.56 -3.96 36.21
C VAL A 317 -14.01 -4.19 37.64
N GLY A 318 -13.10 -4.02 38.59
CA GLY A 318 -13.40 -4.12 40.02
C GLY A 318 -14.29 -2.97 40.48
N GLY A 319 -15.39 -3.30 41.15
CA GLY A 319 -16.29 -2.36 41.81
C GLY A 319 -16.58 -2.78 43.24
N PHE A 320 -17.45 -2.04 43.92
CA PHE A 320 -17.94 -2.39 45.25
C PHE A 320 -19.46 -2.22 45.33
N THR A 321 -20.10 -3.04 46.17
CA THR A 321 -21.50 -2.86 46.55
C THR A 321 -21.61 -1.87 47.71
N TRP A 322 -22.78 -1.27 47.95
CA TRP A 322 -22.99 -0.35 49.08
C TRP A 322 -22.82 -1.00 50.46
N SER A 323 -22.86 -2.33 50.53
CA SER A 323 -22.46 -3.12 51.69
C SER A 323 -20.94 -3.32 51.81
N MET A 324 -20.14 -2.56 51.06
CA MET A 324 -18.66 -2.53 51.05
C MET A 324 -17.98 -3.85 50.65
N HIS A 325 -18.65 -4.73 49.91
CA HIS A 325 -18.03 -5.94 49.36
C HIS A 325 -17.52 -5.69 47.94
N TYR A 326 -16.38 -6.27 47.60
CA TYR A 326 -15.85 -6.27 46.24
C TYR A 326 -16.81 -7.02 45.31
N THR A 327 -17.01 -6.49 44.10
CA THR A 327 -17.80 -7.16 43.05
C THR A 327 -17.19 -6.88 41.68
N TRP A 328 -17.42 -7.79 40.73
CA TRP A 328 -17.05 -7.60 39.34
C TRP A 328 -18.16 -6.84 38.61
N ARG A 329 -17.79 -5.85 37.79
CA ARG A 329 -18.73 -5.11 36.94
C ARG A 329 -18.28 -5.15 35.49
N ASP A 330 -19.23 -5.15 34.57
CA ASP A 330 -18.93 -4.93 33.15
C ASP A 330 -18.24 -3.59 32.95
N VAL A 331 -17.32 -3.55 31.98
CA VAL A 331 -16.70 -2.30 31.53
C VAL A 331 -17.82 -1.35 31.05
N PRO A 332 -17.89 -0.11 31.57
CA PRO A 332 -18.90 0.88 31.14
C PRO A 332 -18.91 1.06 29.62
N GLU A 333 -20.09 1.25 29.01
CA GLU A 333 -20.26 1.41 27.56
C GLU A 333 -19.39 2.54 26.97
N GLN A 334 -19.20 3.63 27.74
CA GLN A 334 -18.36 4.77 27.37
C GLN A 334 -16.87 4.42 27.26
N ASP A 335 -16.41 3.39 27.97
CA ASP A 335 -15.06 2.84 27.89
C ASP A 335 -14.95 1.70 26.85
N ARG A 336 -16.08 1.26 26.27
CA ARG A 336 -16.16 0.21 25.22
C ARG A 336 -16.20 0.78 23.79
N THR A 337 -16.17 2.09 23.59
CA THR A 337 -16.14 2.71 22.26
C THR A 337 -15.06 3.79 22.11
N SER A 338 -14.00 3.51 21.33
CA SER A 338 -13.26 4.58 20.62
C SER A 338 -12.38 4.01 19.48
N ARG A 339 -12.58 4.50 18.25
CA ARG A 339 -11.68 4.34 17.10
C ARG A 339 -10.87 5.60 16.97
N GLN A 340 -9.55 5.52 16.87
CA GLN A 340 -8.74 6.71 16.64
C GLN A 340 -7.60 6.47 15.62
N TYR A 341 -7.32 7.49 14.82
CA TYR A 341 -6.74 7.40 13.47
C TYR A 341 -5.21 7.30 13.44
N THR A 342 -4.52 7.55 14.55
CA THR A 342 -3.10 7.94 14.59
C THR A 342 -2.11 6.76 14.66
N ASP A 343 -2.54 5.59 15.11
CA ASP A 343 -1.68 4.41 15.31
C ASP A 343 -1.16 3.82 13.99
N PRO A 344 0.07 3.23 13.98
CA PRO A 344 0.54 2.42 12.87
C PRO A 344 -0.44 1.30 12.50
N VAL A 345 -0.69 1.13 11.21
CA VAL A 345 -1.64 0.15 10.69
C VAL A 345 -0.89 -0.95 9.96
N ARG A 346 -0.96 -2.19 10.44
CA ARG A 346 -0.38 -3.32 9.69
C ARG A 346 -1.07 -3.46 8.34
N SER A 347 -0.27 -3.69 7.32
CA SER A 347 -0.75 -3.85 5.95
C SER A 347 -0.19 -5.13 5.36
N PRO A 348 -1.01 -5.99 4.71
CA PRO A 348 -0.50 -7.14 3.99
C PRO A 348 0.50 -6.74 2.90
N THR A 349 0.19 -5.68 2.14
CA THR A 349 1.02 -5.21 1.02
C THR A 349 1.18 -3.69 1.00
N MET A 350 2.15 -3.19 0.23
CA MET A 350 2.32 -1.76 -0.03
C MET A 350 2.04 -1.42 -1.51
N ALA A 351 1.67 -0.17 -1.77
CA ALA A 351 1.58 0.35 -3.15
C ALA A 351 2.97 0.38 -3.83
N GLY A 352 4.05 0.53 -3.07
CA GLY A 352 5.44 0.38 -3.53
C GLY A 352 6.17 1.66 -3.93
N GLY A 353 5.45 2.74 -4.26
CA GLY A 353 6.04 4.04 -4.62
C GLY A 353 6.76 4.73 -3.46
N LEU A 354 6.10 4.79 -2.30
CA LEU A 354 6.51 5.56 -1.15
C LEU A 354 6.67 4.67 0.07
N PHE A 355 7.89 4.52 0.58
CA PHE A 355 8.14 3.81 1.83
C PHE A 355 9.48 4.21 2.47
N ALA A 356 9.60 3.95 3.76
CA ALA A 356 10.80 4.13 4.57
C ALA A 356 11.24 2.80 5.20
N ALA A 357 12.54 2.56 5.26
CA ALA A 357 13.12 1.41 5.93
C ALA A 357 14.50 1.75 6.51
N ASP A 358 14.89 1.09 7.60
CA ASP A 358 16.29 1.10 8.05
C ASP A 358 17.18 0.59 6.89
N ARG A 359 18.23 1.34 6.58
CA ARG A 359 19.06 1.07 5.40
C ARG A 359 19.76 -0.28 5.51
N LYS A 360 20.28 -0.63 6.70
CA LYS A 360 20.96 -1.90 6.91
C LYS A 360 19.96 -3.04 6.78
N TYR A 361 18.80 -2.92 7.41
CA TYR A 361 17.73 -3.89 7.31
C TYR A 361 17.26 -4.10 5.87
N PHE A 362 17.12 -3.04 5.07
CA PHE A 362 16.77 -3.16 3.65
C PHE A 362 17.76 -4.05 2.87
N PHE A 363 19.06 -3.92 3.12
CA PHE A 363 20.07 -4.77 2.49
C PHE A 363 20.16 -6.16 3.11
N GLU A 364 19.98 -6.30 4.43
CA GLU A 364 19.88 -7.60 5.11
C GLU A 364 18.71 -8.43 4.57
N LEU A 365 17.58 -7.78 4.28
CA LEU A 365 16.42 -8.40 3.66
C LEU A 365 16.67 -8.75 2.18
N GLY A 366 17.81 -8.38 1.60
CA GLY A 366 18.17 -8.65 0.21
C GLY A 366 17.67 -7.60 -0.79
N SER A 367 17.42 -6.36 -0.36
CA SER A 367 17.09 -5.20 -1.20
C SER A 367 15.88 -5.41 -2.14
N TYR A 368 15.99 -5.19 -3.45
CA TYR A 368 15.02 -5.66 -4.45
C TYR A 368 15.60 -6.86 -5.22
N ASP A 369 14.75 -7.68 -5.83
CA ASP A 369 15.20 -8.69 -6.80
C ASP A 369 15.81 -8.00 -8.03
N PRO A 370 17.12 -8.12 -8.28
CA PRO A 370 17.79 -7.45 -9.41
C PRO A 370 17.36 -8.00 -10.78
N GLY A 371 16.75 -9.20 -10.81
CA GLY A 371 16.21 -9.82 -12.01
C GLY A 371 14.86 -9.25 -12.45
N MET A 372 14.17 -8.50 -11.58
CA MET A 372 12.95 -7.80 -11.99
C MET A 372 13.26 -6.61 -12.89
N ASP A 373 12.44 -6.43 -13.92
CA ASP A 373 12.66 -5.44 -14.97
C ASP A 373 11.59 -4.36 -14.98
N VAL A 374 12.01 -3.12 -15.28
CA VAL A 374 11.17 -1.92 -15.43
C VAL A 374 10.19 -1.63 -14.29
N TRP A 375 9.03 -2.29 -14.25
CA TRP A 375 7.93 -1.98 -13.34
C TRP A 375 7.04 -3.20 -13.09
N GLY A 376 6.49 -3.30 -11.88
CA GLY A 376 5.40 -4.20 -11.55
C GLY A 376 5.86 -5.42 -10.75
N GLY A 377 5.06 -5.79 -9.74
CA GLY A 377 5.29 -6.96 -8.89
C GLY A 377 6.30 -6.73 -7.76
N GLU A 378 7.17 -5.73 -7.86
CA GLU A 378 8.24 -5.50 -6.87
C GLU A 378 7.69 -5.09 -5.49
N ASN A 379 6.56 -4.38 -5.49
CA ASN A 379 5.88 -3.93 -4.29
C ASN A 379 5.27 -5.10 -3.51
N LEU A 380 4.72 -6.10 -4.21
CA LEU A 380 4.23 -7.33 -3.59
C LEU A 380 5.39 -8.21 -3.12
N GLU A 381 6.47 -8.31 -3.90
CA GLU A 381 7.63 -9.14 -3.57
C GLU A 381 8.28 -8.70 -2.26
N ILE A 382 8.54 -7.41 -2.11
CA ILE A 382 9.12 -6.87 -0.87
C ILE A 382 8.13 -6.97 0.30
N SER A 383 6.82 -6.90 0.05
CA SER A 383 5.79 -7.06 1.08
C SER A 383 5.79 -8.48 1.65
N PHE A 384 5.70 -9.49 0.79
CA PHE A 384 5.70 -10.90 1.17
C PHE A 384 6.99 -11.26 1.90
N ARG A 385 8.13 -10.88 1.33
CA ARG A 385 9.43 -11.11 1.93
C ARG A 385 9.57 -10.43 3.30
N THR A 386 9.14 -9.18 3.45
CA THR A 386 9.21 -8.48 4.74
C THR A 386 8.48 -9.26 5.83
N TRP A 387 7.23 -9.66 5.57
CA TRP A 387 6.43 -10.40 6.54
C TRP A 387 6.96 -11.81 6.81
N MET A 388 7.19 -12.58 5.74
CA MET A 388 7.61 -13.98 5.84
C MET A 388 8.98 -14.12 6.50
N CYS A 389 9.87 -13.13 6.36
CA CYS A 389 11.22 -13.15 6.94
C CYS A 389 11.31 -12.43 8.30
N GLY A 390 10.18 -12.19 8.98
CA GLY A 390 10.14 -11.74 10.38
C GLY A 390 10.13 -10.23 10.60
N GLY A 391 9.95 -9.43 9.55
CA GLY A 391 9.67 -8.00 9.63
C GLY A 391 8.18 -7.68 9.73
N LYS A 392 7.86 -6.39 9.60
CA LYS A 392 6.48 -5.88 9.58
C LYS A 392 6.33 -4.82 8.51
N LEU A 393 5.16 -4.78 7.90
CA LEU A 393 4.76 -3.70 6.98
C LEU A 393 3.65 -2.88 7.61
N GLU A 394 3.86 -1.57 7.76
CA GLU A 394 2.93 -0.69 8.48
C GLU A 394 2.70 0.63 7.73
N PHE A 395 1.45 1.10 7.68
CA PHE A 395 1.12 2.47 7.29
C PHE A 395 1.17 3.37 8.52
N ILE A 396 1.74 4.57 8.39
CA ILE A 396 1.86 5.57 9.45
C ILE A 396 0.91 6.74 9.15
N PRO A 397 -0.30 6.80 9.76
CA PRO A 397 -1.33 7.77 9.39
C PRO A 397 -0.94 9.25 9.60
N CYS A 398 -0.05 9.49 10.58
CA CYS A 398 0.49 10.81 10.87
C CYS A 398 1.63 11.25 9.95
N SER A 399 2.17 10.35 9.12
CA SER A 399 3.09 10.67 8.04
C SER A 399 2.32 10.72 6.73
N ARG A 400 2.29 11.86 6.06
CA ARG A 400 1.50 12.03 4.83
C ARG A 400 2.32 12.61 3.70
N VAL A 401 2.07 12.10 2.51
CA VAL A 401 2.70 12.58 1.28
C VAL A 401 1.64 12.59 0.18
N GLY A 402 1.43 13.75 -0.44
CA GLY A 402 0.58 13.85 -1.62
C GLY A 402 1.27 13.27 -2.84
N HIS A 403 0.50 12.61 -3.71
CA HIS A 403 0.96 11.99 -4.95
C HIS A 403 0.03 12.37 -6.11
N ILE A 404 0.60 12.66 -7.28
CA ILE A 404 -0.18 12.89 -8.50
C ILE A 404 -0.54 11.55 -9.15
N PHE A 405 -1.77 11.07 -8.91
CA PHE A 405 -2.27 9.85 -9.54
C PHE A 405 -2.62 10.08 -11.01
N ARG A 406 -1.84 9.48 -11.92
CA ARG A 406 -2.05 9.58 -13.37
C ARG A 406 -3.05 8.53 -13.88
N SER A 407 -3.71 8.83 -15.00
CA SER A 407 -4.65 7.88 -15.64
C SER A 407 -3.94 6.80 -16.46
N SER A 408 -2.68 7.04 -16.83
CA SER A 408 -1.86 6.16 -17.67
C SER A 408 -0.38 6.43 -17.43
N HIS A 409 0.46 5.46 -17.79
CA HIS A 409 1.91 5.60 -17.75
C HIS A 409 2.37 6.51 -18.92
N PRO A 410 3.12 7.59 -18.67
CA PRO A 410 3.57 8.52 -19.71
C PRO A 410 4.80 8.02 -20.48
N TYR A 411 5.32 6.84 -20.14
CA TYR A 411 6.56 6.27 -20.69
C TYR A 411 6.31 4.95 -21.40
N THR A 412 7.14 4.66 -22.41
CA THR A 412 7.11 3.41 -23.15
C THR A 412 7.91 2.33 -22.41
N PHE A 413 7.41 1.10 -22.44
CA PHE A 413 8.13 -0.08 -21.96
C PHE A 413 9.07 -0.58 -23.06
N PRO A 414 10.39 -0.68 -22.81
CA PRO A 414 11.33 -1.22 -23.79
C PRO A 414 10.89 -2.61 -24.27
N GLY A 415 10.78 -2.80 -25.59
CA GLY A 415 10.54 -4.11 -26.19
C GLY A 415 9.12 -4.69 -26.05
N ASN A 416 8.14 -3.92 -25.57
CA ASN A 416 6.73 -4.31 -25.47
C ASN A 416 6.49 -5.65 -24.71
N LYS A 417 7.42 -6.03 -23.83
CA LYS A 417 7.34 -7.25 -23.01
C LYS A 417 6.37 -7.02 -21.85
N ASP A 418 5.65 -8.08 -21.46
CA ASP A 418 4.87 -8.10 -20.22
C ASP A 418 5.78 -8.20 -18.99
N THR A 419 6.47 -7.09 -18.70
CA THR A 419 7.39 -6.97 -17.55
C THR A 419 6.69 -7.23 -16.23
N HIS A 420 5.44 -6.77 -16.07
CA HIS A 420 4.64 -7.04 -14.89
C HIS A 420 4.38 -8.54 -14.70
N GLY A 421 3.97 -9.25 -15.77
CA GLY A 421 3.76 -10.70 -15.74
C GLY A 421 5.04 -11.48 -15.41
N ILE A 422 6.15 -11.14 -16.05
CA ILE A 422 7.46 -11.79 -15.81
C ILE A 422 7.92 -11.58 -14.37
N ASN A 423 7.87 -10.35 -13.86
CA ASN A 423 8.22 -10.05 -12.47
C ASN A 423 7.30 -10.78 -11.48
N SER A 424 6.01 -10.87 -11.81
CA SER A 424 5.02 -11.60 -11.00
C SER A 424 5.29 -13.11 -10.97
N MET A 425 5.75 -13.71 -12.08
CA MET A 425 6.23 -15.11 -12.08
C MET A 425 7.42 -15.30 -11.14
N ARG A 426 8.43 -14.41 -11.21
CA ARG A 426 9.61 -14.47 -10.31
C ARG A 426 9.19 -14.42 -8.84
N LEU A 427 8.27 -13.51 -8.51
CA LEU A 427 7.69 -13.41 -7.17
C LEU A 427 6.96 -14.70 -6.78
N ALA A 428 6.07 -15.21 -7.64
CA ALA A 428 5.23 -16.37 -7.36
C ALA A 428 6.07 -17.62 -7.11
N GLU A 429 7.10 -17.83 -7.95
CA GLU A 429 8.00 -18.98 -7.88
C GLU A 429 8.94 -18.97 -6.66
N VAL A 430 9.18 -17.80 -6.07
CA VAL A 430 10.03 -17.67 -4.88
C VAL A 430 9.21 -17.64 -3.60
N TRP A 431 8.05 -16.98 -3.59
CA TRP A 431 7.37 -16.59 -2.35
C TRP A 431 5.97 -17.20 -2.15
N MET A 432 5.32 -17.75 -3.17
CA MET A 432 3.92 -18.20 -3.05
C MET A 432 3.74 -19.70 -2.81
N ASP A 433 4.81 -20.49 -2.76
CA ASP A 433 4.75 -21.93 -2.50
C ASP A 433 3.70 -22.64 -3.40
N GLU A 434 2.79 -23.43 -2.83
CA GLU A 434 1.69 -24.10 -3.52
C GLU A 434 0.61 -23.13 -4.06
N TYR A 435 0.55 -21.90 -3.57
CA TYR A 435 -0.47 -20.91 -3.94
C TYR A 435 -0.16 -20.22 -5.28
N LYS A 436 1.04 -20.41 -5.84
CA LYS A 436 1.35 -19.96 -7.22
C LYS A 436 0.40 -20.53 -8.26
N ARG A 437 -0.24 -21.67 -7.96
CA ARG A 437 -1.32 -22.26 -8.78
C ARG A 437 -2.47 -21.28 -9.03
N LEU A 438 -2.81 -20.43 -8.04
CA LEU A 438 -3.86 -19.43 -8.15
C LEU A 438 -3.44 -18.29 -9.07
N PHE A 439 -2.18 -17.87 -8.99
CA PHE A 439 -1.65 -16.91 -9.97
C PHE A 439 -1.73 -17.44 -11.40
N TYR A 440 -1.27 -18.67 -11.63
CA TYR A 440 -1.33 -19.29 -12.95
C TYR A 440 -2.75 -19.64 -13.40
N MET A 441 -3.70 -19.82 -12.49
CA MET A 441 -5.13 -19.93 -12.82
C MET A 441 -5.64 -18.64 -13.48
N HIS A 442 -5.21 -17.47 -13.00
CA HIS A 442 -5.58 -16.17 -13.56
C HIS A 442 -4.72 -15.72 -14.74
N ARG A 443 -3.47 -16.21 -14.83
CA ARG A 443 -2.48 -15.86 -15.86
C ARG A 443 -1.92 -17.09 -16.56
N LYS A 444 -2.81 -17.91 -17.13
CA LYS A 444 -2.42 -19.15 -17.85
C LYS A 444 -1.51 -18.90 -19.03
N ASP A 445 -1.60 -17.71 -19.64
CA ASP A 445 -0.73 -17.25 -20.72
C ASP A 445 0.75 -17.22 -20.34
N LEU A 446 1.05 -17.10 -19.04
CA LEU A 446 2.41 -17.07 -18.50
C LEU A 446 2.94 -18.45 -18.10
N LEU A 447 2.11 -19.49 -18.10
CA LEU A 447 2.54 -20.82 -17.69
C LEU A 447 3.62 -21.36 -18.64
N GLY A 448 4.78 -21.72 -18.09
CA GLY A 448 5.92 -22.22 -18.87
C GLY A 448 6.75 -21.14 -19.58
N GLN A 449 6.43 -19.85 -19.40
CA GLN A 449 7.28 -18.77 -19.90
C GLN A 449 8.57 -18.63 -19.08
N ASP A 450 9.62 -18.12 -19.73
CA ASP A 450 10.90 -17.85 -19.09
C ASP A 450 10.82 -16.60 -18.19
N TYR A 451 11.17 -16.77 -16.92
CA TYR A 451 11.27 -15.70 -15.92
C TYR A 451 12.69 -15.49 -15.42
N GLY A 452 13.68 -16.11 -16.05
CA GLY A 452 15.10 -16.00 -15.72
C GLY A 452 15.49 -16.71 -14.41
N ASP A 453 16.75 -16.54 -14.01
CA ASP A 453 17.29 -17.21 -12.81
C ASP A 453 16.76 -16.57 -11.51
N ILE A 454 16.27 -17.42 -10.61
CA ILE A 454 15.76 -17.07 -9.28
C ILE A 454 16.52 -17.79 -8.14
N SER A 455 17.59 -18.51 -8.46
CA SER A 455 18.40 -19.30 -7.51
C SER A 455 18.80 -18.48 -6.28
N GLY A 456 19.41 -17.31 -6.48
CA GLY A 456 19.83 -16.43 -5.39
C GLY A 456 18.67 -15.87 -4.55
N ARG A 457 17.45 -15.79 -5.09
CA ARG A 457 16.26 -15.37 -4.34
C ARG A 457 15.72 -16.52 -3.46
N LYS A 458 15.77 -17.75 -3.95
CA LYS A 458 15.44 -18.95 -3.17
C LYS A 458 16.45 -19.17 -2.04
N GLU A 459 17.74 -19.05 -2.33
CA GLU A 459 18.82 -19.16 -1.33
C GLU A 459 18.67 -18.08 -0.24
N LEU A 460 18.35 -16.83 -0.62
CA LEU A 460 18.05 -15.76 0.33
C LEU A 460 16.89 -16.14 1.27
N ARG A 461 15.80 -16.70 0.73
CA ARG A 461 14.63 -17.12 1.51
C ARG A 461 15.00 -18.20 2.53
N GLU A 462 15.82 -19.17 2.13
CA GLU A 462 16.33 -20.23 3.00
C GLU A 462 17.25 -19.68 4.08
N ASN A 463 18.21 -18.84 3.72
CA ASN A 463 19.19 -18.23 4.63
C ASN A 463 18.53 -17.35 5.70
N LEU A 464 17.49 -16.60 5.34
CA LEU A 464 16.70 -15.79 6.27
C LEU A 464 15.69 -16.61 7.09
N LYS A 465 15.55 -17.92 6.82
CA LYS A 465 14.60 -18.82 7.49
C LYS A 465 13.17 -18.29 7.43
N CYS A 466 12.78 -17.81 6.25
CA CYS A 466 11.46 -17.21 6.08
C CYS A 466 10.35 -18.26 6.19
N LYS A 467 9.19 -17.83 6.64
CA LYS A 467 7.98 -18.64 6.80
C LYS A 467 7.35 -18.97 5.44
N SER A 468 6.37 -19.86 5.43
CA SER A 468 5.61 -20.22 4.23
C SER A 468 4.60 -19.15 3.84
N PHE A 469 4.14 -19.17 2.60
CA PHE A 469 3.06 -18.31 2.13
C PHE A 469 1.74 -18.64 2.83
N ARG A 470 1.53 -19.92 3.16
CA ARG A 470 0.41 -20.34 4.02
C ARG A 470 0.40 -19.59 5.34
N TRP A 471 1.56 -19.50 6.01
CA TRP A 471 1.68 -18.72 7.24
C TRP A 471 1.31 -17.24 7.01
N PHE A 472 1.74 -16.66 5.88
CA PHE A 472 1.38 -15.28 5.53
C PHE A 472 -0.14 -15.11 5.38
N LEU A 473 -0.83 -16.00 4.68
CA LEU A 473 -2.30 -15.95 4.56
C LEU A 473 -2.96 -16.14 5.93
N GLU A 474 -2.54 -17.09 6.74
CA GLU A 474 -3.16 -17.37 8.04
C GLU A 474 -2.89 -16.30 9.10
N ASN A 475 -1.76 -15.59 9.05
CA ASN A 475 -1.30 -14.71 10.15
C ASN A 475 -1.24 -13.23 9.78
N VAL A 476 -1.15 -12.89 8.49
CA VAL A 476 -1.01 -11.51 8.00
C VAL A 476 -2.22 -11.09 7.19
N TYR A 477 -2.80 -11.99 6.38
CA TYR A 477 -3.95 -11.66 5.54
C TYR A 477 -5.07 -12.74 5.56
N PRO A 478 -5.61 -13.07 6.75
CA PRO A 478 -6.57 -14.18 6.93
C PRO A 478 -7.91 -13.97 6.23
N GLU A 479 -8.27 -12.72 5.92
CA GLU A 479 -9.48 -12.37 5.18
C GLU A 479 -9.35 -12.57 3.66
N LYS A 480 -8.16 -12.91 3.14
CA LYS A 480 -7.96 -13.14 1.71
C LYS A 480 -8.71 -14.39 1.28
N PHE A 481 -9.72 -14.21 0.43
CA PHE A 481 -10.45 -15.33 -0.16
C PHE A 481 -9.54 -16.20 -1.04
N ILE A 482 -9.62 -17.51 -0.84
CA ILE A 482 -8.91 -18.54 -1.60
C ILE A 482 -9.94 -19.32 -2.43
N PRO A 483 -9.96 -19.17 -3.78
CA PRO A 483 -11.02 -19.71 -4.63
C PRO A 483 -11.23 -21.22 -4.57
N ASP A 484 -10.19 -21.98 -4.27
CA ASP A 484 -10.18 -23.45 -4.30
C ASP A 484 -10.04 -24.10 -2.91
N GLU A 485 -10.16 -23.33 -1.83
CA GLU A 485 -10.08 -23.83 -0.45
C GLU A 485 -11.28 -23.34 0.37
N ASN A 486 -11.83 -24.20 1.25
CA ASN A 486 -13.02 -23.90 2.07
C ASN A 486 -14.24 -23.42 1.24
N VAL A 487 -14.50 -24.11 0.14
CA VAL A 487 -15.62 -23.87 -0.79
C VAL A 487 -16.33 -25.19 -1.10
N TYR A 488 -17.64 -25.17 -1.39
CA TYR A 488 -18.34 -26.39 -1.79
C TYR A 488 -17.94 -26.82 -3.21
N ALA A 489 -17.73 -25.85 -4.10
CA ALA A 489 -17.35 -26.05 -5.49
C ALA A 489 -16.69 -24.79 -6.05
N TRP A 490 -15.87 -24.96 -7.09
CA TRP A 490 -15.16 -23.87 -7.76
C TRP A 490 -14.83 -24.20 -9.22
N GLY A 491 -14.36 -23.19 -9.95
CA GLY A 491 -13.98 -23.29 -11.36
C GLY A 491 -15.07 -22.70 -12.27
N MET A 492 -15.18 -23.21 -13.49
CA MET A 492 -16.23 -22.75 -14.40
C MET A 492 -17.63 -23.13 -13.88
N VAL A 493 -18.59 -22.21 -14.01
CA VAL A 493 -20.00 -22.44 -13.70
C VAL A 493 -20.78 -22.53 -15.00
N ARG A 494 -21.00 -23.77 -15.45
CA ARG A 494 -21.53 -24.09 -16.77
C ARG A 494 -22.98 -24.53 -16.71
N ASN A 495 -23.78 -23.99 -17.63
CA ASN A 495 -25.05 -24.61 -18.01
C ASN A 495 -24.81 -25.70 -19.06
N PRO A 496 -25.12 -26.99 -18.78
CA PRO A 496 -24.76 -28.10 -19.65
C PRO A 496 -25.53 -28.10 -20.98
N ALA A 497 -26.78 -27.62 -20.99
CA ALA A 497 -27.65 -27.64 -22.17
C ALA A 497 -27.23 -26.62 -23.25
N THR A 498 -26.70 -25.46 -22.84
CA THR A 498 -26.32 -24.38 -23.77
C THR A 498 -24.81 -24.24 -23.95
N ASN A 499 -23.99 -24.86 -23.09
CA ASN A 499 -22.55 -24.66 -23.02
C ASN A 499 -22.15 -23.19 -22.77
N LEU A 500 -23.00 -22.44 -22.07
CA LEU A 500 -22.69 -21.10 -21.58
C LEU A 500 -22.20 -21.16 -20.13
N CYS A 501 -21.23 -20.31 -19.81
CA CYS A 501 -20.64 -20.16 -18.49
C CYS A 501 -20.94 -18.76 -17.95
N LEU A 502 -21.03 -18.64 -16.62
CA LEU A 502 -20.95 -17.32 -15.97
C LEU A 502 -19.63 -16.65 -16.37
N ASP A 503 -19.69 -15.38 -16.78
CA ASP A 503 -18.51 -14.63 -17.24
C ASP A 503 -18.68 -13.14 -16.94
N THR A 504 -17.60 -12.48 -16.52
CA THR A 504 -17.63 -11.04 -16.21
C THR A 504 -17.70 -10.14 -17.45
N LEU A 505 -17.59 -10.71 -18.65
CA LEU A 505 -17.53 -10.04 -19.95
C LEU A 505 -16.43 -8.97 -20.00
N GLN A 506 -15.31 -9.22 -19.33
CA GLN A 506 -14.17 -8.31 -19.16
C GLN A 506 -14.55 -6.97 -18.50
N LYS A 507 -15.70 -6.90 -17.81
CA LYS A 507 -16.10 -5.73 -17.04
C LYS A 507 -15.21 -5.61 -15.80
N ASP A 508 -14.88 -4.36 -15.45
CA ASP A 508 -14.08 -4.06 -14.27
C ASP A 508 -14.87 -4.39 -12.99
N GLU A 509 -14.36 -5.31 -12.19
CA GLU A 509 -14.96 -5.75 -10.92
C GLU A 509 -14.98 -4.66 -9.84
N LYS A 510 -14.33 -3.51 -10.08
CA LYS A 510 -14.44 -2.34 -9.20
C LYS A 510 -15.81 -1.65 -9.27
N ILE A 511 -16.60 -1.92 -10.31
CA ILE A 511 -17.95 -1.39 -10.46
C ILE A 511 -18.98 -2.51 -10.36
N THR A 512 -20.16 -2.18 -9.86
CA THR A 512 -21.28 -3.12 -9.85
C THR A 512 -21.86 -3.27 -11.25
N PHE A 513 -22.02 -4.51 -11.71
CA PHE A 513 -22.61 -4.82 -13.01
C PHE A 513 -23.41 -6.11 -12.98
N ASN A 514 -24.43 -6.21 -13.85
CA ASN A 514 -25.18 -7.45 -14.03
C ASN A 514 -24.30 -8.54 -14.65
N MET A 515 -24.31 -9.72 -14.00
CA MET A 515 -23.47 -10.86 -14.33
C MET A 515 -23.76 -11.38 -15.73
N GLY A 516 -22.70 -11.56 -16.51
CA GLY A 516 -22.78 -11.97 -17.91
C GLY A 516 -22.72 -13.48 -18.09
N LEU A 517 -22.97 -13.88 -19.35
CA LEU A 517 -22.78 -15.23 -19.84
C LEU A 517 -21.91 -15.21 -21.09
N PHE A 518 -20.96 -16.13 -21.19
CA PHE A 518 -20.18 -16.32 -22.40
C PHE A 518 -20.02 -17.80 -22.73
N SER A 519 -19.54 -18.10 -23.94
CA SER A 519 -19.27 -19.48 -24.33
C SER A 519 -18.12 -20.03 -23.50
N CYS A 520 -18.34 -21.15 -22.80
CA CYS A 520 -17.36 -21.73 -21.90
C CYS A 520 -16.00 -21.93 -22.58
N GLN A 521 -14.94 -21.38 -22.00
CA GLN A 521 -13.59 -21.35 -22.57
C GLN A 521 -12.69 -22.48 -22.05
N ASN A 522 -13.26 -23.48 -21.36
CA ASN A 522 -12.55 -24.66 -20.82
C ASN A 522 -11.31 -24.28 -19.99
N GLY A 523 -11.49 -23.29 -19.12
CA GLY A 523 -10.44 -22.76 -18.25
C GLY A 523 -9.46 -21.83 -18.95
N ALA A 524 -9.62 -21.48 -20.23
CA ALA A 524 -8.74 -20.51 -20.88
C ALA A 524 -8.94 -19.06 -20.39
N SER A 525 -10.00 -18.79 -19.61
CA SER A 525 -10.34 -17.47 -19.11
C SER A 525 -10.55 -17.46 -17.61
N ALA A 526 -9.85 -16.54 -16.94
CA ALA A 526 -10.01 -16.29 -15.52
C ALA A 526 -11.36 -15.63 -15.17
N ASN A 527 -12.03 -15.04 -16.16
CA ASN A 527 -13.32 -14.36 -16.00
C ASN A 527 -14.48 -15.33 -15.75
N GLU A 528 -14.29 -16.62 -16.09
CA GLU A 528 -15.29 -17.68 -15.93
C GLU A 528 -15.13 -18.46 -14.62
N VAL A 529 -14.11 -18.15 -13.82
CA VAL A 529 -13.81 -18.90 -12.58
C VAL A 529 -14.58 -18.32 -11.41
N PHE A 530 -15.53 -19.07 -10.84
CA PHE A 530 -16.30 -18.72 -9.66
C PHE A 530 -16.19 -19.81 -8.59
N SER A 531 -16.54 -19.44 -7.35
CA SER A 531 -16.59 -20.37 -6.23
C SER A 531 -17.91 -20.19 -5.48
N ILE A 532 -18.42 -21.28 -4.90
CA ILE A 532 -19.51 -21.23 -3.93
C ILE A 532 -18.91 -21.46 -2.53
N SER A 533 -18.79 -20.39 -1.74
CA SER A 533 -18.12 -20.44 -0.43
C SER A 533 -18.94 -21.21 0.60
N ILE A 534 -18.30 -21.64 1.70
CA ILE A 534 -18.98 -22.24 2.86
C ILE A 534 -20.03 -21.30 3.48
N ASP A 535 -19.80 -20.00 3.38
CA ASP A 535 -20.74 -18.93 3.79
C ASP A 535 -21.90 -18.75 2.81
N ASN A 536 -22.03 -19.66 1.84
CA ASN A 536 -23.06 -19.71 0.82
C ASN A 536 -23.02 -18.50 -0.11
N GLU A 537 -21.85 -18.05 -0.52
CA GLU A 537 -21.71 -16.93 -1.46
C GLU A 537 -21.18 -17.44 -2.79
N LEU A 538 -21.94 -17.20 -3.87
CA LEU A 538 -21.46 -17.43 -5.23
C LEU A 538 -20.62 -16.22 -5.63
N ARG A 539 -19.30 -16.37 -5.63
CA ARG A 539 -18.37 -15.23 -5.63
C ARG A 539 -17.11 -15.48 -6.45
N ARG A 540 -16.42 -14.39 -6.77
CA ARG A 540 -15.06 -14.32 -7.29
C ARG A 540 -14.31 -13.32 -6.48
N GLU A 541 -13.20 -13.71 -5.85
CA GLU A 541 -12.36 -12.77 -5.10
C GLU A 541 -13.19 -11.94 -4.10
N GLU A 542 -13.49 -10.68 -4.43
CA GLU A 542 -14.34 -9.77 -3.64
C GLU A 542 -15.74 -9.53 -4.20
N GLY A 543 -16.01 -9.95 -5.43
CA GLY A 543 -17.33 -9.83 -6.05
C GLY A 543 -18.22 -11.00 -5.67
N CYS A 544 -19.38 -10.72 -5.06
CA CYS A 544 -20.43 -11.67 -4.78
C CYS A 544 -21.61 -11.43 -5.73
N LEU A 545 -22.18 -12.50 -6.28
CA LEU A 545 -23.47 -12.42 -6.96
C LEU A 545 -24.52 -12.06 -5.91
N ALA A 546 -25.35 -11.07 -6.22
CA ALA A 546 -26.42 -10.62 -5.37
C ALA A 546 -27.78 -10.74 -6.07
N HIS A 547 -28.85 -10.85 -5.28
CA HIS A 547 -30.20 -10.62 -5.77
C HIS A 547 -31.00 -9.78 -4.79
N HIS A 548 -31.46 -8.61 -5.24
CA HIS A 548 -32.23 -7.67 -4.42
C HIS A 548 -33.72 -7.70 -4.77
N SER A 549 -34.06 -7.52 -6.05
CA SER A 549 -35.44 -7.53 -6.53
C SER A 549 -35.51 -7.79 -8.03
N GLY A 550 -36.72 -7.99 -8.57
CA GLY A 550 -36.91 -8.23 -10.00
C GLY A 550 -36.30 -9.55 -10.46
N LYS A 551 -35.49 -9.49 -11.54
CA LYS A 551 -34.81 -10.63 -12.18
C LYS A 551 -33.30 -10.49 -12.22
N ASP A 552 -32.75 -9.34 -11.82
CA ASP A 552 -31.34 -9.01 -12.02
C ASP A 552 -30.45 -9.73 -11.00
N VAL A 553 -29.23 -10.01 -11.46
CA VAL A 553 -28.16 -10.66 -10.68
C VAL A 553 -26.87 -9.85 -10.83
N PRO A 554 -26.71 -8.75 -10.07
CA PRO A 554 -25.47 -7.99 -10.06
C PRO A 554 -24.32 -8.73 -9.37
N LEU A 555 -23.10 -8.50 -9.84
CA LEU A 555 -21.87 -8.75 -9.10
C LEU A 555 -21.51 -7.46 -8.35
N GLU A 556 -21.46 -7.53 -7.03
CA GLU A 556 -21.14 -6.41 -6.14
C GLU A 556 -20.17 -6.83 -5.03
N ASN A 557 -19.58 -5.88 -4.31
CA ASN A 557 -18.63 -6.21 -3.24
C ASN A 557 -19.29 -7.07 -2.15
N CYS A 558 -18.68 -8.21 -1.85
CA CYS A 558 -19.08 -9.10 -0.78
C CYS A 558 -19.10 -8.36 0.55
N ASN A 559 -20.24 -8.39 1.24
CA ASN A 559 -20.44 -7.73 2.54
C ASN A 559 -21.17 -8.63 3.55
N GLY A 560 -21.39 -9.91 3.21
CA GLY A 560 -22.11 -10.87 4.04
C GLY A 560 -23.63 -10.67 4.08
N ALA A 561 -24.19 -9.80 3.25
CA ALA A 561 -25.63 -9.56 3.18
C ALA A 561 -26.41 -10.81 2.79
N LYS A 562 -27.69 -10.86 3.20
CA LYS A 562 -28.61 -11.94 2.84
C LYS A 562 -28.82 -12.05 1.33
N SER A 563 -28.76 -10.92 0.63
CA SER A 563 -28.83 -10.83 -0.83
C SER A 563 -27.69 -11.57 -1.55
N HIS A 564 -26.59 -11.89 -0.85
CA HIS A 564 -25.42 -12.60 -1.42
C HIS A 564 -25.50 -14.12 -1.24
N LYS A 565 -26.59 -14.62 -0.64
CA LYS A 565 -26.63 -16.01 -0.18
C LYS A 565 -27.28 -16.93 -1.22
N TRP A 566 -26.49 -17.87 -1.74
CA TRP A 566 -26.86 -18.86 -2.75
C TRP A 566 -26.57 -20.29 -2.26
N VAL A 567 -27.39 -21.25 -2.66
CA VAL A 567 -27.18 -22.69 -2.38
C VAL A 567 -27.10 -23.42 -3.69
N HIS A 568 -26.06 -24.22 -3.86
CA HIS A 568 -25.93 -25.12 -4.99
C HIS A 568 -26.27 -26.55 -4.55
N ASP A 569 -27.26 -27.16 -5.22
CA ASP A 569 -27.59 -28.59 -5.08
C ASP A 569 -26.85 -29.34 -6.21
N LYS A 570 -25.84 -30.14 -5.85
CA LYS A 570 -25.00 -30.88 -6.81
C LYS A 570 -25.79 -31.93 -7.60
N GLU A 571 -26.78 -32.57 -6.98
CA GLU A 571 -27.54 -33.65 -7.62
C GLU A 571 -28.56 -33.08 -8.61
N LYS A 572 -29.21 -31.97 -8.25
CA LYS A 572 -30.19 -31.30 -9.11
C LYS A 572 -29.58 -30.28 -10.07
N GLY A 573 -28.33 -29.89 -9.84
CA GLY A 573 -27.64 -28.80 -10.54
C GLY A 573 -28.19 -27.40 -10.24
N THR A 574 -29.17 -27.26 -9.34
CA THR A 574 -29.81 -25.96 -9.12
C THR A 574 -28.92 -25.01 -8.32
N ILE A 575 -28.91 -23.73 -8.66
CA ILE A 575 -28.32 -22.65 -7.84
C ILE A 575 -29.47 -21.75 -7.39
N LYS A 576 -29.80 -21.79 -6.10
CA LYS A 576 -30.97 -21.14 -5.52
C LYS A 576 -30.57 -19.99 -4.60
N HIS A 577 -31.15 -18.81 -4.80
CA HIS A 577 -31.00 -17.70 -3.87
C HIS A 577 -31.76 -17.98 -2.58
N LYS A 578 -31.10 -17.87 -1.41
CA LYS A 578 -31.66 -18.29 -0.11
C LYS A 578 -32.89 -17.47 0.28
N GLU A 579 -32.85 -16.16 0.10
CA GLU A 579 -33.89 -15.26 0.61
C GLU A 579 -35.13 -15.24 -0.30
N SER A 580 -34.95 -15.14 -1.61
CA SER A 580 -36.08 -15.09 -2.56
C SER A 580 -36.62 -16.46 -2.95
N GLY A 581 -35.84 -17.53 -2.71
CA GLY A 581 -36.16 -18.88 -3.13
C GLY A 581 -36.17 -19.11 -4.64
N LYS A 582 -35.73 -18.12 -5.45
CA LYS A 582 -35.63 -18.21 -6.90
C LYS A 582 -34.34 -18.91 -7.34
N CYS A 583 -34.37 -19.50 -8.52
CA CYS A 583 -33.23 -20.19 -9.11
C CYS A 583 -32.55 -19.33 -10.18
N LEU A 584 -31.22 -19.44 -10.27
CA LEU A 584 -30.42 -18.86 -11.33
C LEU A 584 -30.80 -19.52 -12.67
N ASP A 585 -31.07 -18.71 -13.68
CA ASP A 585 -31.72 -19.15 -14.92
C ASP A 585 -31.15 -18.40 -16.13
N ILE A 586 -31.03 -19.12 -17.24
CA ILE A 586 -30.62 -18.58 -18.55
C ILE A 586 -31.71 -18.66 -19.62
N ALA A 587 -32.96 -18.96 -19.24
CA ALA A 587 -34.07 -19.07 -20.18
C ALA A 587 -34.21 -17.81 -21.06
N GLY A 588 -34.07 -17.99 -22.37
CA GLY A 588 -34.19 -16.91 -23.36
C GLY A 588 -32.95 -15.99 -23.46
N VAL A 589 -31.85 -16.31 -22.76
CA VAL A 589 -30.61 -15.53 -22.78
C VAL A 589 -29.64 -16.12 -23.81
N LYS A 590 -29.01 -15.25 -24.61
CA LYS A 590 -27.96 -15.63 -25.58
C LYS A 590 -26.56 -15.32 -25.01
N SER A 591 -25.52 -15.86 -25.63
CA SER A 591 -24.12 -15.51 -25.31
C SER A 591 -23.91 -13.99 -25.38
N GLY A 592 -23.21 -13.43 -24.39
CA GLY A 592 -23.03 -11.99 -24.20
C GLY A 592 -24.21 -11.30 -23.47
N GLY A 593 -25.28 -12.03 -23.17
CA GLY A 593 -26.38 -11.57 -22.33
C GLY A 593 -26.06 -11.66 -20.84
N THR A 594 -27.04 -11.30 -20.00
CA THR A 594 -26.93 -11.35 -18.54
C THR A 594 -27.78 -12.47 -17.95
N VAL A 595 -27.24 -13.17 -16.94
CA VAL A 595 -27.98 -14.19 -16.19
C VAL A 595 -29.09 -13.55 -15.36
N VAL A 596 -30.17 -14.30 -15.12
CA VAL A 596 -31.34 -13.82 -14.37
C VAL A 596 -31.75 -14.81 -13.29
N VAL A 597 -32.73 -14.43 -12.46
CA VAL A 597 -33.42 -15.36 -11.57
C VAL A 597 -34.90 -15.50 -11.93
N ASN A 598 -35.41 -16.73 -11.86
CA ASN A 598 -36.83 -17.06 -12.04
C ASN A 598 -37.30 -18.06 -10.96
N PRO A 599 -38.62 -18.28 -10.79
CA PRO A 599 -39.11 -19.37 -9.97
C PRO A 599 -38.49 -20.71 -10.38
N CYS A 600 -38.07 -21.50 -9.39
CA CYS A 600 -37.44 -22.79 -9.64
C CYS A 600 -38.44 -23.74 -10.31
N ASN A 601 -38.10 -24.23 -11.50
CA ASN A 601 -38.98 -25.06 -12.33
C ASN A 601 -38.32 -26.36 -12.83
N GLY A 602 -37.04 -26.58 -12.51
CA GLY A 602 -36.30 -27.79 -12.87
C GLY A 602 -35.99 -27.94 -14.36
N GLN A 603 -36.17 -26.88 -15.16
CA GLN A 603 -35.81 -26.87 -16.57
C GLN A 603 -34.29 -26.86 -16.76
N ASP A 604 -33.83 -27.33 -17.93
CA ASP A 604 -32.41 -27.37 -18.30
C ASP A 604 -31.72 -26.00 -18.20
N SER A 605 -32.46 -24.90 -18.36
CA SER A 605 -31.95 -23.53 -18.22
C SER A 605 -31.59 -23.13 -16.78
N GLN A 606 -32.00 -23.93 -15.79
CA GLN A 606 -31.72 -23.73 -14.36
C GLN A 606 -30.73 -24.76 -13.79
N ILE A 607 -30.18 -25.63 -14.65
CA ILE A 607 -29.18 -26.62 -14.28
C ILE A 607 -27.79 -26.01 -14.49
N TRP A 608 -26.96 -26.08 -13.46
CA TRP A 608 -25.61 -25.56 -13.42
C TRP A 608 -24.66 -26.60 -12.85
N THR A 609 -23.45 -26.63 -13.39
CA THR A 609 -22.38 -27.53 -12.97
C THR A 609 -21.12 -26.73 -12.73
N PHE A 610 -20.43 -27.05 -11.64
CA PHE A 610 -19.09 -26.54 -11.37
C PHE A 610 -18.05 -27.49 -11.94
N GLU A 611 -16.91 -26.95 -12.36
CA GLU A 611 -15.77 -27.75 -12.84
C GLU A 611 -15.19 -28.66 -11.74
N HIS A 612 -15.12 -28.16 -10.50
CA HIS A 612 -14.58 -28.88 -9.35
C HIS A 612 -15.53 -28.82 -8.16
N TYR A 613 -15.73 -29.97 -7.51
CA TYR A 613 -16.49 -30.10 -6.25
C TYR A 613 -15.56 -30.59 -5.16
N LEU A 614 -15.63 -29.95 -3.98
CA LEU A 614 -14.89 -30.40 -2.80
C LEU A 614 -15.84 -31.17 -1.88
N ASN A 615 -15.36 -32.28 -1.34
CA ASN A 615 -16.06 -32.99 -0.26
C ASN A 615 -15.64 -32.31 1.05
N LEU A 616 -16.49 -31.41 1.54
CA LEU A 616 -16.33 -30.75 2.84
C LEU A 616 -17.06 -31.51 3.94
#